data_AF-A0A3A2Z1W1-F1
#
_entry.id   AF-A0A3A2Z1W1-F1
#
_cell.length_a   1.000
_cell.length_b   1.000
_cell.length_c   1.000
_cell.angle_alpha   90.00
_cell.angle_beta   90.00
_cell.angle_gamma   90.00
#
_symmetry.space_group_name_H-M   'P 1'
#
loop_
_entity.id
_entity.type
_entity.pdbx_description
1 polymer ?
#
loop_
_entity_poly.entity_id
_entity_poly.type
_entity_poly.pdbx_seq_one_letter_code
_entity_poly.pdbx_strand_id
1 'polypeptide(L)'
;TTNTKLLDVLKTDDPFQDSIQTDFLRMVRRLREAGRDIKIMCFFEALPLPNVGKVVVSKGSATLDGYERGSIHADHGNMVRFATTEENGFKRFLAELEKCLPRPGKNHIFR
;
A
#
# COMPACT_ATOMS: atom_id res chain seq x y z
N THR A 1 -14.41 17.63 -23.11
CA THR A 1 -12.95 17.80 -23.30
C THR A 1 -12.26 17.53 -21.99
N THR A 2 -11.17 16.77 -21.99
CA THR A 2 -10.41 16.41 -20.78
C THR A 2 -9.49 17.57 -20.37
N ASN A 3 -9.47 17.92 -19.08
CA ASN A 3 -8.56 18.95 -18.57
C ASN A 3 -7.15 18.38 -18.43
N THR A 4 -6.29 18.70 -19.39
CA THR A 4 -4.92 18.19 -19.45
C THR A 4 -4.00 18.76 -18.37
N LYS A 5 -4.28 19.95 -17.84
CA LYS A 5 -3.47 20.58 -16.78
C LYS A 5 -3.53 19.82 -15.46
N LEU A 6 -4.68 19.21 -15.14
CA LEU A 6 -4.81 18.33 -13.97
C LEU A 6 -4.06 17.02 -14.14
N LEU A 7 -3.96 16.52 -15.38
CA LEU A 7 -3.23 15.29 -15.67
C LEU A 7 -1.71 15.48 -15.55
N ASP A 8 -1.21 16.71 -15.73
CA ASP A 8 0.22 17.01 -15.58
C ASP A 8 0.70 16.80 -14.13
N VAL A 9 -0.10 17.16 -13.13
CA VAL A 9 0.22 16.95 -11.70
C VAL A 9 0.26 15.46 -11.32
N LEU A 10 -0.41 14.61 -12.11
CA LEU A 10 -0.45 13.17 -11.90
C LEU A 10 0.70 12.43 -12.58
N LYS A 11 1.55 13.12 -13.36
CA LYS A 11 2.76 12.52 -13.94
C LYS A 11 3.75 12.16 -12.84
N THR A 12 4.44 11.04 -13.04
CA THR A 12 5.56 10.61 -12.20
C THR A 12 6.62 11.72 -12.16
N ASP A 13 7.27 11.91 -11.01
CA ASP A 13 8.29 12.93 -10.75
C ASP A 13 7.79 14.38 -10.69
N ASP A 14 6.48 14.60 -10.51
CA ASP A 14 5.96 15.92 -10.14
C ASP A 14 6.36 16.25 -8.69
N PRO A 15 6.97 17.43 -8.42
CA PRO A 15 7.40 17.82 -7.07
C PRO A 15 6.28 17.77 -6.01
N PHE A 16 5.02 17.89 -6.44
CA PHE A 16 3.87 17.73 -5.57
C PHE A 16 3.73 16.29 -5.05
N GLN A 17 3.99 15.28 -5.88
CA GLN A 17 3.93 13.87 -5.46
C GLN A 17 5.02 13.56 -4.43
N ASP A 18 6.24 14.07 -4.65
CA ASP A 18 7.34 13.95 -3.70
C ASP A 18 7.03 14.63 -2.37
N SER A 19 6.34 15.77 -2.41
CA SER A 19 5.90 16.49 -1.20
C SER A 19 4.90 15.67 -0.39
N ILE A 20 3.93 15.03 -1.06
CA ILE A 20 2.93 14.17 -0.40
C ILE A 20 3.61 12.97 0.26
N GLN A 21 4.51 12.29 -0.44
CA GLN A 21 5.24 11.15 0.11
C GLN A 21 6.09 11.58 1.31
N THR A 22 6.80 12.70 1.19
CA THR A 22 7.64 13.25 2.27
C THR A 22 6.81 13.60 3.51
N ASP A 23 5.67 14.27 3.33
CA ASP A 23 4.81 14.68 4.44
C ASP A 23 4.15 13.47 5.12
N PHE A 24 3.72 12.48 4.34
CA PHE A 24 3.23 11.22 4.89
C PHE A 24 4.31 10.51 5.74
N LEU A 25 5.53 10.37 5.23
CA LEU A 25 6.63 9.73 5.97
C LEU A 25 7.00 10.51 7.24
N ARG A 26 6.97 11.84 7.18
CA ARG A 26 7.18 12.71 8.36
C ARG A 26 6.10 12.51 9.41
N MET A 27 4.83 12.42 9.00
CA MET A 27 3.72 12.13 9.90
C MET A 27 3.88 10.76 10.56
N VAL A 28 4.18 9.70 9.79
CA VAL A 28 4.40 8.34 10.33
C VAL A 28 5.52 8.33 11.35
N ARG A 29 6.64 9.00 11.06
CA ARG A 29 7.76 9.14 12.00
C ARG A 29 7.34 9.81 13.31
N ARG A 30 6.63 10.94 13.26
CA ARG A 30 6.14 11.65 14.46
C ARG A 30 5.23 10.76 15.32
N LEU A 31 4.34 10.00 14.68
CA LEU A 31 3.45 9.10 15.40
C LEU A 31 4.23 7.97 16.10
N ARG A 32 5.26 7.41 15.43
CA ARG A 32 6.15 6.42 16.05
C ARG A 32 6.95 6.99 17.21
N GLU A 33 7.49 8.20 17.07
CA GLU A 33 8.18 8.92 18.15
C GLU A 33 7.24 9.20 19.34
N ALA A 34 5.94 9.40 19.09
CA ALA A 34 4.91 9.49 20.11
C ALA A 34 4.46 8.14 20.69
N GLY A 35 5.17 7.04 20.40
CA GLY A 35 4.91 5.71 20.94
C GLY A 35 3.80 4.93 20.23
N ARG A 36 3.32 5.37 19.07
CA ARG A 36 2.32 4.64 18.28
C ARG A 36 3.00 3.55 17.44
N ASP A 37 2.55 2.31 17.56
CA ASP A 37 2.99 1.24 16.68
C ASP A 37 2.23 1.31 15.34
N ILE A 38 2.81 1.98 14.36
CA ILE A 38 2.27 2.05 12.99
C ILE A 38 3.01 1.06 12.11
N LYS A 39 2.27 0.04 11.66
CA LYS A 39 2.69 -0.89 10.61
C LYS A 39 2.15 -0.40 9.27
N ILE A 40 3.00 -0.46 8.25
CA ILE A 40 2.65 -0.11 6.87
C ILE A 40 3.13 -1.26 5.99
N MET A 41 2.24 -1.74 5.14
CA MET A 41 2.50 -2.76 4.14
C MET A 41 2.04 -2.22 2.78
N CYS A 42 2.93 -2.27 1.80
CA CYS A 42 2.66 -1.82 0.45
C CYS A 42 2.29 -2.99 -0.47
N PHE A 43 1.34 -2.79 -1.37
CA PHE A 43 0.95 -3.79 -2.37
C PHE A 43 1.05 -3.25 -3.79
N PHE A 44 1.48 -4.09 -4.73
CA PHE A 44 1.53 -3.75 -6.14
C PHE A 44 0.95 -4.87 -7.02
N GLU A 45 0.42 -4.50 -8.18
CA GLU A 45 -0.13 -5.42 -9.17
C GLU A 45 0.98 -6.23 -9.84
N ALA A 46 0.70 -7.51 -10.13
CA ALA A 46 1.63 -8.37 -10.85
C ALA A 46 1.18 -8.66 -12.29
N LEU A 47 -0.07 -8.32 -12.64
CA LEU A 47 -0.62 -8.50 -13.97
C LEU A 47 -0.89 -7.13 -14.61
N PRO A 48 -0.66 -6.98 -15.93
CA PRO A 48 -1.06 -5.78 -16.65
C PRO A 48 -2.59 -5.72 -16.80
N LEU A 49 -3.13 -4.51 -17.00
CA LEU A 49 -4.53 -4.39 -17.41
C LEU A 49 -4.75 -5.04 -18.79
N PRO A 50 -5.79 -5.88 -18.98
CA PRO A 50 -6.01 -6.62 -20.22
C PRO A 50 -6.08 -5.76 -21.49
N ASN A 51 -6.64 -4.55 -21.39
CA ASN A 51 -6.85 -3.65 -22.53
C ASN A 51 -5.72 -2.62 -22.73
N VAL A 52 -4.83 -2.46 -21.75
CA VAL A 52 -3.74 -1.48 -21.79
C VAL A 52 -2.39 -2.18 -22.03
N GLY A 53 -2.31 -3.49 -21.74
CA GLY A 53 -1.10 -4.30 -21.90
C GLY A 53 0.05 -3.87 -20.99
N LYS A 54 -0.23 -3.01 -20.00
CA LYS A 54 0.76 -2.46 -19.07
C LYS A 54 0.20 -2.50 -17.65
N VAL A 55 1.13 -2.71 -16.72
CA VAL A 55 0.96 -2.38 -15.30
C VAL A 55 0.78 -0.85 -15.23
N VAL A 56 -0.34 -0.40 -14.69
CA VAL A 56 -0.69 1.01 -14.58
C VAL A 56 0.04 1.68 -13.42
N VAL A 57 0.29 0.93 -12.34
CA VAL A 57 1.06 1.42 -11.19
C VAL A 57 2.32 0.59 -11.03
N SER A 58 3.47 1.20 -11.30
CA SER A 58 4.76 0.54 -11.13
C SER A 58 5.01 0.14 -9.67
N LYS A 59 5.86 -0.87 -9.47
CA LYS A 59 6.32 -1.25 -8.12
C LYS A 59 6.97 -0.06 -7.38
N GLY A 60 7.72 0.80 -8.09
CA GLY A 60 8.38 1.97 -7.49
C GLY A 60 7.35 2.93 -6.91
N SER A 61 6.35 3.31 -7.71
CA SER A 61 5.28 4.23 -7.29
C SER A 61 4.33 3.65 -6.23
N ALA A 62 4.24 2.32 -6.11
CA ALA A 62 3.35 1.64 -5.16
C ALA A 62 4.03 1.28 -3.83
N THR A 63 5.33 1.55 -3.65
CA THR A 63 6.09 1.14 -2.47
C THR A 63 6.82 2.29 -1.81
N LEU A 64 7.00 2.19 -0.50
CA LEU A 64 7.78 3.14 0.28
C LEU A 64 9.07 2.46 0.73
N ASP A 65 10.21 3.13 0.55
CA ASP A 65 11.49 2.59 0.98
C ASP A 65 11.53 2.42 2.51
N GLY A 66 12.10 1.30 2.95
CA GLY A 66 12.14 0.92 4.36
C GLY A 66 10.86 0.29 4.90
N TYR A 67 9.85 0.05 4.05
CA TYR A 67 8.61 -0.65 4.42
C TYR A 67 8.44 -1.98 3.69
N GLU A 68 7.68 -2.87 4.31
CA GLU A 68 7.35 -4.17 3.73
C GLU A 68 6.50 -3.99 2.46
N ARG A 69 6.69 -4.91 1.51
CA ARG A 69 6.02 -4.85 0.21
C ARG A 69 5.72 -6.22 -0.36
N GLY A 70 4.55 -6.38 -0.98
CA GLY A 70 4.08 -7.63 -1.56
C GLY A 70 3.38 -7.46 -2.90
N SER A 71 3.52 -8.44 -3.79
CA SER A 71 2.79 -8.48 -5.05
C SER A 71 1.46 -9.23 -4.90
N ILE A 72 0.39 -8.73 -5.52
CA ILE A 72 -0.87 -9.45 -5.69
C ILE A 72 -0.97 -9.87 -7.16
N HIS A 73 -1.27 -11.15 -7.40
CA HIS A 73 -1.43 -11.69 -8.76
C HIS A 73 -2.79 -11.31 -9.36
N ALA A 74 -2.94 -10.02 -9.60
CA ALA A 74 -4.09 -9.36 -10.18
C ALA A 74 -3.61 -8.08 -10.86
N ASP A 75 -4.47 -7.49 -11.69
CA ASP A 75 -4.30 -6.12 -12.17
C ASP A 75 -4.78 -5.11 -11.12
N HIS A 76 -4.54 -3.82 -11.37
CA HIS A 76 -4.85 -2.72 -10.46
C HIS A 76 -6.33 -2.66 -10.05
N GLY A 77 -7.25 -3.01 -10.95
CA GLY A 77 -8.70 -2.98 -10.68
C GLY A 77 -9.18 -4.19 -9.87
N ASN A 78 -8.44 -5.29 -9.93
CA ASN A 78 -8.79 -6.58 -9.35
C ASN A 78 -7.99 -6.93 -8.09
N MET A 79 -6.89 -6.23 -7.77
CA MET A 79 -6.02 -6.56 -6.63
C MET A 79 -6.68 -6.46 -5.24
N VAL A 80 -7.86 -5.86 -5.14
CA VAL A 80 -8.67 -5.77 -3.90
C VAL A 80 -10.02 -6.48 -4.00
N ARG A 81 -10.23 -7.27 -5.07
CA ARG A 81 -11.47 -7.99 -5.32
C ARG A 81 -11.22 -9.48 -5.18
N PHE A 82 -11.90 -10.09 -4.22
CA PHE A 82 -11.83 -11.53 -3.98
C PHE A 82 -13.25 -12.06 -4.03
N ALA A 83 -13.49 -13.07 -4.86
CA ALA A 83 -14.74 -13.79 -4.91
C ALA A 83 -14.87 -14.78 -3.74
N THR A 84 -13.75 -15.31 -3.24
CA THR A 84 -13.70 -16.31 -2.17
C THR A 84 -12.49 -16.14 -1.26
N THR A 85 -12.57 -16.74 -0.06
CA THR A 85 -11.45 -16.81 0.90
C THR A 85 -10.33 -17.76 0.46
N GLU A 86 -10.57 -18.59 -0.55
CA GLU A 86 -9.60 -19.58 -1.03
C GLU A 86 -8.56 -19.01 -1.99
N GLU A 87 -8.82 -17.82 -2.53
CA GLU A 87 -7.94 -17.14 -3.47
C GLU A 87 -6.60 -16.77 -2.84
N ASN A 88 -5.51 -16.98 -3.59
CA ASN A 88 -4.16 -16.65 -3.14
C ASN A 88 -3.99 -15.16 -2.81
N GLY A 89 -4.68 -14.28 -3.54
CA GLY A 89 -4.69 -12.84 -3.25
C GLY A 89 -5.30 -12.53 -1.90
N PHE A 90 -6.45 -13.15 -1.58
CA PHE A 90 -7.13 -13.00 -0.30
C PHE A 90 -6.26 -13.50 0.85
N LYS A 91 -5.74 -14.74 0.75
CA LYS A 91 -4.89 -15.35 1.78
C LYS A 91 -3.65 -14.52 2.08
N ARG A 92 -2.98 -13.98 1.04
CA ARG A 92 -1.82 -13.10 1.21
C ARG A 92 -2.20 -11.78 1.87
N PHE A 93 -3.27 -11.14 1.42
CA PHE A 93 -3.73 -9.89 2.01
C PHE A 93 -4.08 -10.07 3.50
N LEU A 94 -4.83 -11.13 3.82
CA LEU A 94 -5.21 -11.46 5.20
C LEU A 94 -3.99 -11.73 6.08
N ALA A 95 -3.00 -12.49 5.61
CA ALA A 95 -1.80 -12.77 6.38
C ALA A 95 -1.02 -11.50 6.74
N GLU A 96 -0.95 -10.51 5.83
CA GLU A 96 -0.32 -9.22 6.13
C GLU A 96 -1.17 -8.36 7.06
N LEU A 97 -2.50 -8.41 6.91
CA LEU A 97 -3.41 -7.73 7.83
C LEU A 97 -3.25 -8.26 9.25
N GLU A 98 -3.21 -9.59 9.42
CA GLU A 98 -2.99 -10.25 10.72
C GLU A 98 -1.66 -9.85 11.37
N LYS A 99 -0.58 -9.67 10.58
CA LYS A 99 0.69 -9.13 11.08
C LYS A 99 0.59 -7.67 11.52
N CYS A 100 -0.27 -6.89 10.87
CA CYS A 100 -0.50 -5.48 11.18
C CYS A 100 -1.44 -5.28 12.37
N LEU A 101 -2.26 -6.28 12.72
CA LEU A 101 -3.14 -6.20 13.87
C LEU A 101 -2.32 -6.13 15.15
N PRO A 102 -2.75 -5.30 16.13
CA PRO A 102 -2.12 -5.29 17.44
C PRO A 102 -2.21 -6.70 18.03
N ARG A 103 -1.10 -7.21 18.56
CA ARG A 103 -1.13 -8.46 19.29
C ARG A 103 -2.08 -8.27 20.48
N PRO A 104 -3.05 -9.18 20.72
CA PRO A 104 -3.84 -9.12 21.94
C PRO A 104 -2.88 -9.09 23.12
N GLY A 105 -3.01 -8.05 23.94
CA GLY A 105 -2.08 -7.82 25.06
C GLY A 105 -2.02 -9.07 25.92
N LYS A 106 -0.80 -9.56 26.20
CA LYS A 106 -0.59 -10.35 27.41
C LYS A 106 -0.89 -9.40 28.56
N ASN A 107 -2.13 -9.40 29.05
CA ASN A 107 -2.49 -8.67 30.25
C ASN A 107 -1.46 -9.03 31.33
N HIS A 108 -0.78 -8.02 31.85
CA HIS A 108 -0.08 -8.09 33.11
C HIS A 108 -1.12 -8.37 34.21
N ILE A 109 -1.38 -9.64 34.42
CA ILE A 109 -1.94 -10.26 35.62
C ILE A 109 -0.89 -11.34 35.88
N PHE A 110 0.03 -11.21 36.82
CA PHE A 110 -0.17 -11.05 38.25
C PHE A 110 0.89 -10.12 38.86
N ARG A 111 0.49 -9.38 39.90
CA ARG A 111 1.37 -8.81 40.92
C ARG A 111 2.05 -9.91 41.71
#